data_AF-A0A4C1XXA3-F1
#
_entry.id   AF-A0A4C1XXA3-F1
#
_cell.length_a   1.000
_cell.length_b   1.000
_cell.length_c   1.000
_cell.angle_alpha   90.00
_cell.angle_beta   90.00
_cell.angle_gamma   90.00
#
_symmetry.space_group_name_H-M   'P 1'
#
loop_
_entity.id
_entity.type
_entity.pdbx_description
1 polymer ?
#
loop_
_entity_poly.entity_id
_entity_poly.type
_entity_poly.pdbx_seq_one_letter_code
_entity_poly.pdbx_strand_id
1 'polypeptide(L)'
;MAAFTNEEYADIMMAYGRTDGNAREARRIYEKRFPNRRLLSRSTFQNTYRRLRETSNVQNNETRGVVVRHNVRFHEQILRLFEEDGTRSIRNVASLLEISI
;
A
#
# COMPACT_ATOMS: atom_id res chain seq x y z
N MET A 1 7.61 -7.41 2.43
CA MET A 1 6.95 -8.73 2.29
C MET A 1 6.26 -8.76 0.93
N ALA A 2 6.57 -9.72 0.06
CA ALA A 2 5.91 -9.85 -1.24
C ALA A 2 4.38 -10.01 -1.06
N ALA A 3 3.59 -9.34 -1.91
CA ALA A 3 2.13 -9.43 -1.88
C ALA A 3 1.65 -10.87 -2.12
N PHE A 4 0.49 -11.24 -1.56
CA PHE A 4 -0.19 -12.50 -1.85
C PHE A 4 -1.08 -12.36 -3.08
N THR A 5 -1.25 -13.44 -3.83
CA THR A 5 -2.28 -13.49 -4.87
C THR A 5 -3.67 -13.51 -4.21
N ASN A 6 -4.71 -13.15 -4.95
CA ASN A 6 -6.07 -13.21 -4.43
C ASN A 6 -6.47 -14.64 -4.03
N GLU A 7 -5.98 -15.65 -4.75
CA GLU A 7 -6.15 -17.07 -4.40
C GLU A 7 -5.51 -17.39 -3.04
N GLU A 8 -4.25 -16.97 -2.84
CA GLU A 8 -3.58 -17.15 -1.56
C GLU A 8 -4.32 -16.42 -0.42
N TYR A 9 -4.83 -15.20 -0.65
CA TYR A 9 -5.63 -14.48 0.35
C TYR A 9 -6.92 -15.21 0.71
N ALA A 10 -7.62 -15.78 -0.28
CA ALA A 10 -8.83 -16.57 -0.04
C ALA A 10 -8.53 -17.81 0.82
N ASP A 11 -7.44 -18.52 0.52
CA ASP A 11 -7.01 -19.69 1.29
C ASP A 11 -6.59 -19.33 2.72
N ILE A 12 -5.90 -18.19 2.89
CA ILE A 12 -5.53 -17.64 4.20
C ILE A 12 -6.79 -17.36 5.02
N MET A 13 -7.78 -16.68 4.43
CA MET A 13 -9.04 -16.34 5.09
C MET A 13 -9.85 -17.58 5.45
N MET A 14 -9.92 -18.56 4.55
CA MET A 14 -10.59 -19.83 4.80
C MET A 14 -9.93 -20.60 5.94
N ALA A 15 -8.59 -20.68 5.98
CA ALA A 15 -7.87 -21.34 7.07
C ALA A 15 -8.08 -20.63 8.41
N TYR A 16 -8.07 -19.29 8.42
CA TYR A 16 -8.32 -18.49 9.63
C TYR A 16 -9.75 -18.67 10.14
N GLY A 17 -10.74 -18.61 9.25
CA GLY A 17 -12.15 -18.80 9.58
C GLY A 17 -12.46 -20.19 10.12
N ARG A 18 -11.85 -21.25 9.57
CA ARG A 18 -12.00 -22.64 10.08
C ARG A 18 -11.52 -22.85 11.52
N THR A 19 -10.74 -21.91 12.04
CA THR A 19 -10.16 -21.99 13.39
C THR A 19 -10.75 -20.94 14.33
N ASP A 20 -11.88 -20.35 13.96
CA ASP A 20 -12.54 -19.26 14.70
C ASP A 20 -11.58 -18.13 15.08
N GLY A 21 -10.63 -17.82 14.17
CA GLY A 21 -9.65 -16.77 14.38
C GLY A 21 -8.39 -17.17 15.16
N ASN A 22 -8.16 -18.45 15.43
CA ASN A 22 -6.91 -18.90 16.03
C ASN A 22 -5.76 -18.96 15.01
N ALA A 23 -4.98 -17.88 14.92
CA ALA A 23 -3.85 -17.76 13.98
C ALA A 23 -2.77 -18.85 14.13
N ARG A 24 -2.59 -19.44 15.31
CA ARG A 24 -1.60 -20.53 15.50
C ARG A 24 -2.08 -21.80 14.82
N GLU A 25 -3.35 -22.13 15.01
CA GLU A 25 -3.95 -23.32 14.43
C GLU A 25 -4.17 -23.15 12.92
N ALA A 26 -4.61 -21.96 12.50
CA ALA A 26 -4.77 -21.61 11.09
C ALA A 26 -3.47 -21.83 10.30
N ARG A 27 -2.32 -21.45 10.88
CA ARG A 27 -1.01 -21.68 10.28
C ARG A 27 -0.72 -23.16 10.09
N ARG A 28 -0.96 -24.01 11.10
CA ARG A 28 -0.72 -25.45 11.00
C ARG A 28 -1.58 -26.09 9.90
N ILE A 29 -2.85 -25.71 9.84
CA ILE A 29 -3.78 -26.18 8.81
C ILE A 29 -3.33 -25.70 7.42
N TYR A 30 -2.94 -24.44 7.29
CA TYR A 30 -2.48 -23.87 6.02
C TYR A 30 -1.20 -24.56 5.52
N GLU A 31 -0.22 -24.76 6.39
CA GLU A 31 1.03 -25.45 6.08
C GLU A 31 0.80 -26.91 5.67
N LYS A 32 -0.07 -27.63 6.39
CA LYS A 32 -0.46 -29.00 6.03
C LYS A 32 -1.18 -29.08 4.67
N ARG A 33 -2.01 -28.07 4.35
CA ARG A 33 -2.80 -28.04 3.12
C ARG A 33 -1.98 -27.59 1.91
N PHE A 34 -0.98 -26.74 2.12
CA PHE A 34 -0.16 -26.15 1.06
C PHE A 34 1.34 -26.27 1.37
N PRO A 35 1.90 -27.49 1.37
CA PRO A 35 3.28 -27.73 1.80
C PRO A 35 4.34 -27.04 0.92
N ASN A 36 4.00 -26.77 -0.35
CA ASN A 36 4.90 -26.11 -1.31
C ASN A 36 4.76 -24.58 -1.34
N ARG A 37 3.86 -23.99 -0.53
CA ARG A 37 3.69 -22.54 -0.44
C ARG A 37 4.54 -21.96 0.68
N ARG A 38 4.75 -20.64 0.62
CA ARG A 38 5.49 -19.90 1.64
C ARG A 38 4.88 -20.08 3.03
N LEU A 39 5.75 -20.20 4.03
CA LEU A 39 5.34 -20.27 5.43
C LEU A 39 4.87 -18.90 5.92
N LEU A 40 3.64 -18.86 6.41
CA LEU A 40 3.02 -17.63 6.87
C LEU A 40 3.38 -17.31 8.33
N SER A 41 3.49 -16.02 8.64
CA SER A 41 3.49 -15.58 10.03
C SER A 41 2.07 -15.60 10.59
N ARG A 42 1.93 -15.73 11.91
CA ARG A 42 0.62 -15.65 12.59
C ARG A 42 -0.05 -14.29 12.35
N SER A 43 0.76 -13.24 12.27
CA SER A 43 0.30 -11.88 11.98
C SER A 43 -0.28 -11.74 10.57
N THR A 44 0.12 -12.54 9.59
CA THR A 44 -0.47 -12.50 8.25
C THR A 44 -1.97 -12.79 8.30
N PHE A 45 -2.39 -13.86 8.98
CA PHE A 45 -3.81 -14.23 9.09
C PHE A 45 -4.64 -13.12 9.74
N GLN A 46 -4.14 -12.59 10.87
CA GLN A 46 -4.81 -11.52 11.61
C GLN A 46 -4.90 -10.23 10.78
N ASN A 47 -3.80 -9.84 10.13
CA ASN A 47 -3.73 -8.63 9.33
C ASN A 47 -4.63 -8.70 8.09
N THR A 48 -4.66 -9.85 7.41
CA THR A 48 -5.53 -10.06 6.25
C THR A 48 -7.00 -9.94 6.66
N TYR A 49 -7.42 -10.60 7.75
CA TYR A 49 -8.79 -10.50 8.26
C TYR A 49 -9.14 -9.07 8.69
N ARG A 50 -8.28 -8.44 9.47
CA ARG A 50 -8.49 -7.07 9.96
C ARG A 50 -8.67 -6.08 8.81
N ARG A 51 -7.79 -6.12 7.81
CA ARG A 51 -7.89 -5.23 6.65
C ARG A 51 -9.15 -5.46 5.86
N LEU A 52 -9.54 -6.72 5.62
CA LEU A 52 -10.80 -6.98 4.94
C LEU A 52 -11.98 -6.35 5.70
N ARG A 53 -11.97 -6.44 7.04
CA ARG A 53 -13.03 -5.86 7.89
C ARG A 53 -13.03 -4.33 7.91
N GLU A 54 -11.85 -3.71 7.88
CA GLU A 54 -11.68 -2.26 8.04
C GLU A 54 -11.75 -1.50 6.71
N THR A 55 -11.27 -2.08 5.61
CA THR A 55 -11.08 -1.39 4.32
C THR A 55 -11.75 -2.10 3.15
N SER A 56 -12.40 -3.25 3.37
CA SER A 56 -12.94 -4.11 2.31
C SER A 56 -11.89 -4.59 1.30
N ASN A 57 -10.60 -4.54 1.66
CA ASN A 57 -9.49 -4.95 0.80
C ASN A 57 -8.44 -5.77 1.58
N VAL A 58 -7.97 -6.87 0.99
CA VAL A 58 -6.95 -7.76 1.58
C VAL A 58 -5.52 -7.36 1.23
N GLN A 59 -5.34 -6.59 0.15
CA GLN A 59 -4.04 -6.16 -0.29
C GLN A 59 -3.41 -5.23 0.74
N ASN A 60 -2.10 -5.37 0.94
CA ASN A 60 -1.34 -4.28 1.53
C ASN A 60 -1.58 -3.07 0.63
N ASN A 61 -2.13 -1.99 1.17
CA ASN A 61 -1.76 -0.68 0.66
C ASN A 61 -0.25 -0.63 0.88
N GLU A 62 0.52 -0.94 -0.16
CA GLU A 62 1.85 -0.37 -0.24
C GLU A 62 1.65 1.09 0.11
N THR A 63 2.43 1.57 1.06
CA THR A 63 2.49 2.98 1.37
C THR A 63 2.99 3.61 0.07
N ARG A 64 2.08 3.89 -0.87
CA ARG A 64 2.27 4.88 -1.92
C ARG A 64 2.74 6.06 -1.10
N GLY A 65 4.03 6.35 -1.19
CA GLY A 65 4.74 7.20 -0.25
C GLY A 65 3.91 8.43 0.07
N VAL A 66 4.00 8.91 1.32
CA VAL A 66 3.28 10.09 1.84
C VAL A 66 2.75 10.90 0.68
N VAL A 67 1.44 10.80 0.41
CA VAL A 67 0.84 11.61 -0.65
C VAL A 67 0.96 13.02 -0.13
N VAL A 68 2.04 13.70 -0.52
CA VAL A 68 2.20 15.13 -0.27
C VAL A 68 1.05 15.72 -1.04
N ARG A 69 0.03 16.19 -0.31
CA ARG A 69 -1.07 16.95 -0.89
C ARG A 69 -0.48 18.27 -1.38
N HIS A 70 0.11 18.24 -2.55
CA HIS A 70 0.51 19.44 -3.23
C HIS A 70 -0.76 20.20 -3.63
N ASN A 71 -0.80 21.49 -3.33
CA ASN A 71 -1.89 22.35 -3.73
C ASN A 71 -1.97 22.40 -5.27
N VAL A 72 -3.12 22.04 -5.86
CA VAL A 72 -3.29 22.01 -7.32
C VAL A 72 -2.99 23.37 -7.95
N ARG A 73 -3.41 24.46 -7.29
CA ARG A 73 -3.11 25.84 -7.76
C ARG A 73 -1.62 26.12 -7.84
N PHE A 74 -0.85 25.53 -6.94
CA PHE A 74 0.59 25.72 -6.87
C PHE A 74 1.30 24.99 -8.03
N HIS A 75 0.83 23.79 -8.38
CA HIS A 75 1.29 23.09 -9.58
C HIS A 75 0.97 23.87 -10.85
N GLU A 76 -0.26 24.39 -10.96
CA GLU A 76 -0.66 25.21 -12.12
C GLU A 76 0.22 26.47 -12.27
N GLN A 77 0.58 27.12 -11.17
CA GLN A 77 1.50 28.26 -11.18
C GLN A 77 2.89 27.87 -11.67
N ILE A 78 3.44 26.75 -11.20
CA ILE A 78 4.73 26.24 -11.69
C ILE A 78 4.68 25.98 -13.20
N LEU A 79 3.64 25.27 -13.66
CA LEU A 79 3.47 24.96 -15.09
C LEU A 79 3.37 26.23 -15.94
N ARG A 80 2.58 27.21 -15.49
CA ARG A 80 2.41 28.48 -16.21
C ARG A 80 3.73 29.23 -16.39
N LEU A 81 4.59 29.27 -15.37
CA LEU A 81 5.88 29.97 -15.45
C LEU A 81 6.83 29.32 -16.48
N PHE A 82 6.77 28.00 -16.65
CA PHE A 82 7.54 27.29 -17.69
C PHE A 82 6.88 27.35 -19.07
N GLU A 83 5.56 27.42 -19.15
CA GLU A 83 4.85 27.65 -20.42
C GLU A 83 5.11 29.05 -20.96
N GLU A 84 5.19 30.05 -20.09
CA GLU A 84 5.55 31.43 -20.45
C GLU A 84 6.98 31.55 -20.97
N ASP A 85 7.92 30.84 -20.34
CA ASP A 85 9.32 30.80 -20.74
C ASP A 85 9.97 29.49 -20.28
N GLY A 86 10.13 28.56 -21.21
CA GLY A 86 10.70 27.24 -20.96
C GLY A 86 12.20 27.25 -20.65
N THR A 87 12.89 28.40 -20.78
CA THR A 87 14.31 28.53 -20.44
C THR A 87 14.55 28.93 -18.99
N ARG A 88 13.48 29.23 -18.22
CA ARG A 88 13.59 29.58 -16.81
C ARG A 88 14.27 28.47 -16.02
N SER A 89 15.17 28.85 -15.12
CA SER A 89 15.79 27.89 -14.21
C SER A 89 14.85 27.53 -13.07
N ILE A 90 15.02 26.33 -12.52
CA ILE A 90 14.26 25.87 -11.34
C ILE A 90 14.39 26.84 -10.16
N ARG A 91 15.59 27.42 -9.93
CA ARG A 91 15.81 28.45 -8.91
C ARG A 91 15.04 29.74 -9.16
N ASN A 92 14.95 30.16 -10.42
CA ASN A 92 14.19 31.36 -10.77
C ASN A 92 12.70 31.15 -10.49
N VAL A 93 12.15 30.00 -10.89
CA VAL A 93 10.75 29.64 -10.60
C VAL A 93 10.50 29.51 -9.10
N ALA A 94 11.41 28.89 -8.35
CA ALA A 94 11.31 28.79 -6.89
C ALA A 94 11.33 30.17 -6.21
N SER A 95 12.20 31.08 -6.66
CA SER A 95 12.26 32.46 -6.15
C SER A 95 10.98 33.24 -6.45
N LEU A 96 10.36 33.06 -7.62
CA LEU A 96 9.11 33.74 -8.01
C LEU A 96 7.90 33.24 -7.19
N LEU A 97 7.96 32.00 -6.71
CA LEU A 97 6.91 31.37 -5.93
C LEU A 97 7.23 31.33 -4.42
N GLU A 98 8.28 32.05 -3.99
CA GLU A 98 8.75 32.11 -2.60
C GLU A 98 9.01 30.72 -1.96
N ILE A 99 9.51 29.80 -2.78
CA ILE A 99 9.83 28.42 -2.40
C ILE A 99 11.30 28.34 -2.05
N SER A 100 11.61 27.83 -0.87
CA SER A 100 12.96 27.39 -0.56
C SER A 100 13.22 26.04 -1.23
N ILE A 101 14.29 25.95 -2.02
CA ILE A 101 14.76 24.71 -2.66
C ILE A 101 16.22 24.42 -2.32
#